data_AF-A0A933AKP3-F1
#
_entry.id   AF-A0A933AKP3-F1
#
_cell.length_a   1.000
_cell.length_b   1.000
_cell.length_c   1.000
_cell.angle_alpha   90.00
_cell.angle_beta   90.00
_cell.angle_gamma   90.00
#
_symmetry.space_group_name_H-M   'P 1'
#
loop_
_entity.id
_entity.type
_entity.pdbx_description
1 polymer ?
#
loop_
_entity_poly.entity_id
_entity_poly.type
_entity_poly.pdbx_seq_one_letter_code
_entity_poly.pdbx_strand_id
1 'polypeptide(L)'
;MRLNKEWSRRFMQRSALGLASFFAFYCPAIAGPDKSSAPATDVYNKAVRLYEKGRWNAAKEYFHQYLAEYSDTPLYVTCLYYLAYCYQQLKDPQEAASLYHKVIDGARGGDAFWAEMAEKRLQELN
;
A
#
# COMPACT_ATOMS: atom_id res chain seq x y z
N MET A 1 -5.63 -6.78 -28.46
CA MET A 1 -6.11 -5.38 -28.49
C MET A 1 -7.55 -5.35 -27.97
N ARG A 2 -7.88 -4.41 -27.07
CA ARG A 2 -9.21 -4.09 -26.48
C ARG A 2 -9.62 -4.96 -25.27
N LEU A 3 -9.42 -4.44 -24.06
CA LEU A 3 -10.29 -3.54 -23.27
C LEU A 3 -11.28 -4.34 -22.40
N ASN A 4 -10.85 -4.69 -21.19
CA ASN A 4 -11.71 -5.26 -20.16
C ASN A 4 -12.44 -4.11 -19.42
N LYS A 5 -13.64 -3.78 -19.90
CA LYS A 5 -14.61 -2.86 -19.27
C LYS A 5 -15.84 -3.68 -18.87
N GLU A 6 -15.82 -4.34 -17.72
CA GLU A 6 -16.97 -5.09 -17.17
C GLU A 6 -17.22 -4.74 -15.69
N TRP A 7 -17.11 -3.45 -15.36
CA TRP A 7 -17.65 -2.85 -14.14
C TRP A 7 -19.06 -2.32 -14.41
N SER A 8 -20.10 -3.16 -14.54
CA SER A 8 -21.50 -2.65 -14.55
C SER A 8 -22.65 -3.67 -14.50
N ARG A 9 -22.42 -4.99 -14.39
CA ARG A 9 -23.54 -5.95 -14.29
C ARG A 9 -23.12 -7.06 -13.33
N ARG A 10 -23.54 -7.00 -12.06
CA ARG A 10 -24.71 -7.79 -11.64
C ARG A 10 -25.21 -7.29 -10.30
N PHE A 11 -25.92 -6.18 -10.39
CA PHE A 11 -27.02 -5.79 -9.53
C PHE A 11 -28.19 -6.76 -9.81
N MET A 12 -28.38 -7.78 -8.96
CA MET A 12 -29.61 -8.61 -8.91
C MET A 12 -29.63 -9.34 -7.56
N GLN A 13 -30.32 -8.79 -6.56
CA GLN A 13 -31.71 -9.11 -6.24
C GLN A 13 -31.84 -10.42 -5.46
N ARG A 14 -31.76 -10.31 -4.12
CA ARG A 14 -32.33 -11.30 -3.20
C ARG A 14 -33.16 -10.56 -2.15
N SER A 15 -34.42 -10.39 -2.50
CA SER A 15 -35.52 -10.03 -1.62
C SER A 15 -35.79 -11.19 -0.65
N ALA A 16 -35.86 -10.88 0.64
CA ALA A 16 -36.73 -11.59 1.57
C ALA A 16 -37.09 -10.64 2.72
N LEU A 17 -38.38 -10.26 2.75
CA LEU A 17 -39.02 -9.49 3.80
C LEU A 17 -39.05 -10.30 5.10
N GLY A 18 -38.64 -9.68 6.21
CA GLY A 18 -38.82 -10.20 7.56
C GLY A 18 -38.87 -9.03 8.54
N LEU A 19 -40.07 -8.68 8.96
CA LEU A 19 -40.36 -7.63 9.95
C LEU A 19 -39.86 -8.06 11.33
N ALA A 20 -38.91 -7.31 11.91
CA ALA A 20 -38.66 -7.28 13.35
C ALA A 20 -38.10 -5.90 13.72
N SER A 21 -39.00 -4.98 14.07
CA SER A 21 -38.66 -3.82 14.91
C SER A 21 -38.20 -4.36 16.27
N PHE A 22 -37.01 -4.01 16.74
CA PHE A 22 -36.68 -3.72 18.15
C PHE A 22 -35.17 -3.44 18.24
N PHE A 23 -34.81 -2.39 18.99
CA PHE A 23 -33.45 -1.88 19.26
C PHE A 23 -32.81 -0.95 18.22
N ALA A 24 -33.31 0.29 18.21
CA ALA A 24 -32.42 1.43 18.18
C ALA A 24 -31.67 1.50 19.51
N PHE A 25 -30.44 0.96 19.60
CA PHE A 25 -29.44 1.40 20.56
C PHE A 25 -28.07 0.83 20.20
N TYR A 26 -27.07 1.70 20.13
CA TYR A 26 -25.66 1.39 19.91
C TYR A 26 -25.29 0.84 18.53
N CYS A 27 -25.19 1.75 17.56
CA CYS A 27 -24.01 1.74 16.72
C CYS A 27 -22.86 2.12 17.65
N PRO A 28 -21.95 1.22 18.07
CA PRO A 28 -20.67 1.74 18.50
C PRO A 28 -20.13 2.37 17.23
N ALA A 29 -20.09 3.70 17.20
CA ALA A 29 -19.13 4.39 16.39
C ALA A 29 -17.81 3.73 16.76
N ILE A 30 -17.37 2.78 15.93
CA ILE A 30 -16.05 2.22 16.02
C ILE A 30 -15.21 3.42 15.66
N ALA A 31 -14.81 4.16 16.71
CA ALA A 31 -13.69 5.07 16.66
C ALA A 31 -12.58 4.20 16.07
N GLY A 32 -12.37 4.35 14.76
CA GLY A 32 -11.26 3.70 14.09
C GLY A 32 -10.04 4.00 14.94
N PRO A 33 -9.16 3.01 15.19
CA PRO A 33 -7.98 3.25 16.01
C PRO A 33 -7.37 4.53 15.49
N ASP A 34 -7.26 5.52 16.38
CA ASP A 34 -6.61 6.77 16.07
C ASP A 34 -5.23 6.33 15.60
N LYS A 35 -5.03 6.31 14.27
CA LYS A 35 -3.76 5.95 13.63
C LYS A 35 -2.86 7.14 13.90
N SER A 36 -2.60 7.41 15.19
CA SER A 36 -1.53 8.27 15.64
C SER A 36 -0.38 7.86 14.75
N SER A 37 0.22 8.80 14.02
CA SER A 37 1.27 8.50 13.05
C SER A 37 2.54 7.94 13.72
N ALA A 38 2.55 7.83 15.05
CA ALA A 38 3.67 7.41 15.87
C ALA A 38 4.12 5.94 15.69
N PRO A 39 3.25 4.90 15.75
CA PRO A 39 3.66 3.53 15.53
C PRO A 39 4.00 3.26 14.06
N ALA A 40 3.29 3.90 13.10
CA ALA A 40 3.65 3.86 11.69
C ALA A 40 5.10 4.35 11.49
N THR A 41 5.41 5.54 12.02
CA THR A 41 6.75 6.12 11.92
C THR A 41 7.82 5.24 12.60
N ASP A 42 7.50 4.56 13.70
CA ASP A 42 8.45 3.63 14.35
C ASP A 42 8.77 2.41 13.48
N VAL A 43 7.75 1.76 12.89
CA VAL A 43 7.95 0.62 11.98
C VAL A 43 8.77 1.05 10.76
N TYR A 44 8.46 2.22 10.19
CA TYR A 44 9.22 2.80 9.09
C TYR A 44 10.69 3.05 9.48
N ASN A 45 10.94 3.70 10.62
CA ASN A 45 12.30 3.98 11.11
C ASN A 45 13.11 2.70 11.36
N LYS A 46 12.46 1.62 11.80
CA LYS A 46 13.10 0.30 11.92
C LYS A 46 13.48 -0.26 10.54
N ALA A 47 12.57 -0.19 9.58
CA ALA A 47 12.81 -0.64 8.21
C ALA A 47 13.97 0.14 7.55
N VAL A 48 13.99 1.47 7.68
CA VAL A 48 15.06 2.33 7.15
C VAL A 48 16.40 2.02 7.80
N ARG A 49 16.45 1.80 9.12
CA ARG A 49 17.71 1.39 9.79
C ARG A 49 18.25 0.06 9.28
N LEU A 50 17.38 -0.88 8.89
CA LEU A 50 17.80 -2.14 8.30
C LEU A 50 18.26 -1.96 6.85
N TYR A 51 17.57 -1.11 6.10
CA TYR A 51 17.94 -0.69 4.75
C TYR A 51 19.36 -0.07 4.74
N GLU A 52 19.65 0.86 5.65
CA GLU A 52 20.97 1.50 5.77
C GLU A 52 22.08 0.50 6.14
N LYS A 53 21.74 -0.54 6.89
CA LYS A 53 22.66 -1.65 7.22
C LYS A 53 22.84 -2.65 6.06
N GLY A 54 22.21 -2.42 4.91
CA GLY A 54 22.21 -3.33 3.76
C GLY A 54 21.48 -4.64 4.04
N ARG A 55 20.60 -4.69 5.05
CA ARG A 55 19.81 -5.87 5.41
C ARG A 55 18.51 -5.89 4.62
N TRP A 56 18.62 -6.00 3.30
CA TRP A 56 17.49 -5.89 2.36
C TRP A 56 16.35 -6.88 2.66
N ASN A 57 16.67 -8.13 2.99
CA ASN A 57 15.66 -9.14 3.34
C ASN A 57 14.84 -8.77 4.58
N ALA A 58 15.50 -8.33 5.66
CA ALA A 58 14.81 -7.91 6.87
C ALA A 58 14.04 -6.60 6.65
N ALA A 59 14.63 -5.63 5.94
CA ALA A 59 13.96 -4.37 5.61
C ALA A 59 12.67 -4.61 4.82
N LYS A 60 12.70 -5.51 3.83
CA LYS A 60 11.55 -5.93 3.03
C LYS A 60 10.38 -6.39 3.90
N GLU A 61 10.63 -7.22 4.92
CA GLU A 61 9.60 -7.72 5.82
C GLU A 61 8.92 -6.59 6.62
N TYR A 62 9.71 -5.67 7.17
CA TYR A 62 9.17 -4.52 7.90
C TYR A 62 8.41 -3.55 6.99
N PHE A 63 8.86 -3.34 5.76
CA PHE A 63 8.11 -2.54 4.78
C PHE A 63 6.79 -3.21 4.39
N HIS A 64 6.76 -4.53 4.20
CA HIS A 64 5.51 -5.26 3.96
C HIS A 64 4.54 -5.13 5.13
N GLN A 65 5.03 -5.27 6.37
CA GLN A 65 4.23 -5.06 7.56
C GLN A 65 3.66 -3.63 7.60
N TYR A 66 4.49 -2.64 7.28
CA TYR A 66 4.04 -1.25 7.20
C TYR A 66 2.91 -1.08 6.20
N LEU A 67 3.04 -1.63 4.99
CA LEU A 67 2.04 -1.50 3.94
C LEU A 67 0.73 -2.21 4.27
N ALA A 68 0.78 -3.32 5.01
CA ALA A 68 -0.39 -4.06 5.45
C ALA A 68 -1.18 -3.33 6.55
N GLU A 69 -0.47 -2.63 7.44
CA GLU A 69 -1.06 -2.00 8.63
C GLU A 69 -1.38 -0.50 8.41
N TYR A 70 -0.62 0.18 7.54
CA TYR A 70 -0.64 1.64 7.36
C TYR A 70 -0.87 2.09 5.91
N SER A 71 -1.85 1.48 5.24
CA SER A 71 -2.21 1.76 3.83
C SER A 71 -2.78 3.16 3.54
N ASP A 72 -3.05 3.95 4.58
CA ASP A 72 -3.77 5.23 4.52
C ASP A 72 -2.90 6.40 5.02
N THR A 73 -1.58 6.18 5.07
CA THR A 73 -0.60 7.17 5.55
C THR A 73 0.13 7.81 4.38
N PRO A 74 0.58 9.07 4.49
CA PRO A 74 1.35 9.71 3.41
C PRO A 74 2.67 9.00 3.12
N LEU A 75 3.22 8.27 4.11
CA LEU A 75 4.43 7.46 3.96
C LEU A 75 4.19 6.15 3.19
N TYR A 76 2.95 5.83 2.81
CA TYR A 76 2.63 4.61 2.07
C TYR A 76 3.38 4.52 0.74
N VAL A 77 3.35 5.60 -0.06
CA VAL A 77 4.05 5.66 -1.36
C VAL A 77 5.57 5.58 -1.17
N THR A 78 6.08 6.24 -0.14
CA THR A 78 7.49 6.17 0.26
C THR A 78 7.91 4.75 0.63
N CYS A 79 7.14 4.05 1.46
CA CYS A 79 7.42 2.65 1.83
C CYS A 79 7.37 1.70 0.64
N LEU A 80 6.41 1.90 -0.29
CA LEU A 80 6.34 1.12 -1.53
C LEU A 80 7.62 1.28 -2.35
N TYR A 81 8.15 2.50 -2.46
CA TYR A 81 9.40 2.77 -3.18
C TYR A 81 10.59 2.05 -2.53
N TYR A 82 10.73 2.16 -1.20
CA TYR A 82 11.82 1.48 -0.49
C TYR A 82 11.72 -0.04 -0.57
N LEU A 83 10.51 -0.58 -0.54
CA LEU A 83 10.27 -2.01 -0.73
C LEU A 83 10.72 -2.44 -2.13
N ALA A 84 10.32 -1.71 -3.17
CA ALA A 84 10.74 -1.97 -4.55
C ALA A 84 12.27 -1.98 -4.69
N TYR A 85 12.93 -1.00 -4.07
CA TYR A 85 14.39 -0.95 -4.04
C TYR A 85 15.01 -2.15 -3.32
N CYS A 86 14.41 -2.59 -2.20
CA CYS A 86 14.88 -3.80 -1.52
C CYS A 86 14.81 -5.02 -2.45
N TYR A 87 13.72 -5.19 -3.22
CA TYR A 87 13.61 -6.26 -4.22
C TYR A 87 14.66 -6.14 -5.33
N GLN A 88 14.94 -4.91 -5.81
CA GLN A 88 16.01 -4.68 -6.77
C GLN A 88 17.38 -5.10 -6.22
N GLN A 89 17.69 -4.78 -4.97
CA GLN A 89 18.94 -5.21 -4.31
C GLN A 89 19.01 -6.72 -4.08
N LEU A 90 17.86 -7.36 -3.88
CA LEU A 90 17.74 -8.81 -3.75
C LEU A 90 17.82 -9.55 -5.10
N LYS A 91 18.09 -8.84 -6.21
CA LYS A 91 18.14 -9.37 -7.58
C LYS A 91 16.81 -9.97 -8.03
N ASP A 92 15.70 -9.40 -7.57
CA ASP A 92 14.35 -9.73 -8.01
C ASP A 92 13.73 -8.54 -8.77
N PRO A 93 14.13 -8.35 -10.04
CA PRO A 93 13.70 -7.19 -10.83
C PRO A 93 12.21 -7.25 -11.21
N GLN A 94 11.59 -8.44 -11.22
CA GLN A 94 10.18 -8.60 -11.61
C GLN A 94 9.25 -8.00 -10.54
N GLU A 95 9.49 -8.35 -9.27
CA GLU A 95 8.75 -7.77 -8.15
C GLU A 95 9.09 -6.29 -7.96
N ALA A 96 10.36 -5.91 -8.13
CA ALA A 96 10.77 -4.51 -8.06
C ALA A 96 10.02 -3.65 -9.09
N ALA A 97 9.96 -4.08 -10.35
CA ALA A 97 9.27 -3.35 -11.40
C ALA A 97 7.76 -3.21 -11.11
N SER A 98 7.13 -4.30 -10.65
CA SER A 98 5.71 -4.30 -10.28
C SER A 98 5.40 -3.31 -9.16
N LEU A 99 6.28 -3.20 -8.17
CA LEU A 99 6.15 -2.23 -7.09
C LEU A 99 6.44 -0.80 -7.54
N TYR A 100 7.42 -0.58 -8.41
CA TYR A 100 7.68 0.74 -8.97
C TYR A 100 6.49 1.28 -9.79
N HIS A 101 5.82 0.43 -10.56
CA HIS A 101 4.58 0.82 -11.23
C HIS A 101 3.49 1.23 -10.23
N LYS A 102 3.34 0.52 -9.11
CA LYS A 102 2.39 0.91 -8.05
C LYS A 102 2.73 2.25 -7.40
N VAL A 103 4.02 2.59 -7.27
CA VAL A 103 4.46 3.91 -6.78
C VAL A 103 4.01 5.00 -7.75
N ILE A 104 4.20 4.80 -9.05
CA ILE A 104 3.82 5.76 -10.09
C ILE A 104 2.30 5.93 -10.14
N ASP A 105 1.55 4.83 -10.10
CA ASP A 105 0.08 4.85 -10.10
C ASP A 105 -0.51 5.48 -8.82
N GLY A 106 0.19 5.29 -7.69
CA GLY A 106 -0.22 5.80 -6.39
C GLY A 106 0.18 7.25 -6.12
N ALA A 107 1.18 7.77 -6.83
CA ALA A 107 1.69 9.13 -6.62
C ALA A 107 0.67 10.18 -7.09
N ARG A 108 0.25 11.07 -6.19
CA ARG A 108 -0.63 12.19 -6.52
C ARG A 108 -0.07 13.49 -5.95
N GLY A 109 0.24 14.46 -6.82
CA GLY A 109 0.57 15.85 -6.46
C GLY A 109 1.85 16.02 -5.62
N GLY A 110 1.82 15.62 -4.35
CA GLY A 110 2.94 15.73 -3.40
C GLY A 110 3.99 14.62 -3.52
N ASP A 111 3.64 13.45 -4.07
CA ASP A 111 4.54 12.29 -4.14
C ASP A 111 5.25 12.14 -5.49
N ALA A 112 5.18 13.16 -6.36
CA ALA A 112 5.74 13.13 -7.70
C ALA A 112 7.24 12.79 -7.73
N PHE A 113 7.99 13.21 -6.70
CA PHE A 113 9.40 12.88 -6.55
C PHE A 113 9.66 11.37 -6.51
N TRP A 114 8.83 10.61 -5.78
CA TRP A 114 8.99 9.15 -5.66
C TRP A 114 8.62 8.44 -6.96
N ALA A 115 7.63 8.95 -7.70
CA ALA A 115 7.27 8.44 -9.02
C ALA A 115 8.41 8.65 -10.03
N GLU A 116 8.99 9.85 -10.09
CA GLU A 116 10.14 10.14 -10.97
C GLU A 116 11.33 9.21 -10.66
N MET A 117 11.61 9.02 -9.37
CA MET A 117 12.67 8.12 -8.95
C MET A 117 12.37 6.65 -9.30
N ALA A 118 11.11 6.22 -9.18
CA ALA A 118 10.68 4.88 -9.57
C ALA A 118 10.82 4.65 -11.08
N GLU A 119 10.45 5.63 -11.91
CA GLU A 119 10.62 5.56 -13.37
C GLU A 119 12.10 5.42 -13.77
N LYS A 120 12.98 6.22 -13.15
CA LYS A 120 14.41 6.12 -13.41
C LYS A 120 14.96 4.73 -13.07
N ARG A 121 14.55 4.16 -11.93
CA ARG A 121 14.97 2.81 -11.53
C ARG A 121 14.40 1.74 -12.45
N LEU A 122 13.16 1.88 -12.93
CA LEU A 122 12.59 0.99 -13.93
C LEU A 122 13.40 0.96 -15.22
N GLN A 123 13.93 2.10 -15.67
CA GLN A 123 14.80 2.16 -16.84
C GLN A 123 16.14 1.44 -16.61
N GLU A 124 16.67 1.48 -15.39
CA GLU A 124 17.90 0.75 -15.02
C GLU A 124 17.72 -0.78 -14.96
N LEU A 125 16.48 -1.26 -14.83
CA LEU A 125 16.15 -2.69 -14.77
C LEU A 125 16.04 -3.36 -16.15
N ASN A 126 16.10 -2.59 -17.23
CA ASN A 126 15.86 -3.01 -18.62
C ASN A 126 17.14 -3.02 -19.44
#